data_AF-A0A538F3C7-F1
#
_entry.id   AF-A0A538F3C7-F1
#
_cell.length_a   1.000
_cell.length_b   1.000
_cell.length_c   1.000
_cell.angle_alpha   90.00
_cell.angle_beta   90.00
_cell.angle_gamma   90.00
#
_symmetry.space_group_name_H-M   'P 1'
#
loop_
_entity.id
_entity.type
_entity.pdbx_description
1 polymer ?
#
loop_
_entity_poly.entity_id
_entity_poly.type
_entity_poly.pdbx_seq_one_letter_code
_entity_poly.pdbx_strand_id
1 'polypeptide(L)'
;MYLRGKLEERTTDWYAQDTKGNVWYFGEETAELDPHGRVKNISGTWKAGVNGARAGIYFPVNPRAGQGGRQEYYKGQAEDHYRVRSVTAHVRAPGASSAQAVLTEEWTPLEPGVLDRKYYVRGIGTVLEQTVKGGDERNTLVAVRRG
;
A
#
# COMPACT_ATOMS: atom_id res chain seq x y z
N MET A 1 6.60 -9.61 -0.75
CA MET A 1 6.12 -9.81 -2.13
C MET A 1 6.58 -11.16 -2.71
N TYR A 2 5.75 -11.81 -3.54
CA TYR A 2 6.16 -12.97 -4.35
C TYR A 2 6.16 -12.60 -5.83
N LEU A 3 7.27 -12.87 -6.54
CA LEU A 3 7.36 -12.72 -7.99
C LEU A 3 7.60 -14.10 -8.62
N ARG A 4 6.71 -14.53 -9.52
CA ARG A 4 6.80 -15.84 -10.20
C ARG A 4 6.98 -17.03 -9.22
N GLY A 5 6.32 -16.96 -8.06
CA GLY A 5 6.37 -18.01 -7.03
C GLY A 5 7.60 -17.98 -6.12
N LYS A 6 8.48 -16.98 -6.24
CA LYS A 6 9.64 -16.79 -5.36
C LYS A 6 9.44 -15.60 -4.44
N LEU A 7 9.88 -15.73 -3.19
CA LEU A 7 9.85 -14.63 -2.22
C LEU A 7 10.99 -13.66 -2.56
N GLU A 8 10.65 -12.50 -3.09
CA GLU A 8 11.63 -11.46 -3.46
C GLU A 8 11.79 -10.39 -2.37
N GLU A 9 10.76 -10.25 -1.52
CA GLU A 9 10.76 -9.25 -0.47
C GLU A 9 9.92 -9.72 0.70
N ARG A 10 10.38 -9.42 1.91
CA ARG A 10 9.61 -9.58 3.13
C ARG A 10 9.52 -8.23 3.82
N THR A 11 8.29 -7.82 4.10
CA THR A 11 8.01 -6.54 4.73
C THR A 11 7.10 -6.74 5.94
N THR A 12 7.40 -6.02 7.03
CA THR A 12 6.53 -5.89 8.19
C THR A 12 6.08 -4.46 8.33
N ASP A 13 4.79 -4.22 8.08
CA ASP A 13 4.18 -2.89 8.16
C ASP A 13 3.55 -2.65 9.54
N TRP A 14 3.68 -1.43 10.06
CA TRP A 14 3.02 -1.03 11.31
C TRP A 14 1.90 -0.04 11.07
N TYR A 15 0.66 -0.45 11.37
CA TYR A 15 -0.52 0.40 11.29
C TYR A 15 -1.14 0.62 12.67
N ALA A 16 -1.82 1.75 12.88
CA ALA A 16 -2.72 1.93 14.02
C ALA A 16 -3.98 2.69 13.62
N GLN A 17 -5.09 2.43 14.29
CA GLN A 17 -6.35 3.12 14.07
C GLN A 17 -6.60 4.16 15.16
N ASP A 18 -6.90 5.40 14.77
CA ASP A 18 -7.28 6.44 15.74
C ASP A 18 -8.73 6.31 16.20
N THR A 19 -9.12 7.07 17.23
CA THR A 19 -10.49 7.03 17.80
C THR A 19 -11.58 7.50 16.85
N LYS A 20 -11.21 8.19 15.75
CA LYS A 20 -12.13 8.58 14.69
C LYS A 20 -12.25 7.51 13.62
N GLY A 21 -11.37 6.50 13.60
CA GLY A 21 -11.37 5.38 12.67
C GLY A 21 -10.37 5.51 11.52
N ASN A 22 -9.52 6.54 11.47
CA ASN A 22 -8.49 6.62 10.43
C ASN A 22 -7.39 5.59 10.70
N VAL A 23 -6.93 4.92 9.64
CA VAL A 23 -5.78 4.03 9.71
C VAL A 23 -4.54 4.83 9.36
N TRP A 24 -3.60 4.87 10.29
CA TRP A 24 -2.30 5.52 10.19
C TRP A 24 -1.23 4.51 9.81
N TYR A 25 -0.25 4.93 9.00
CA TYR A 25 0.93 4.13 8.68
C TYR A 25 2.15 4.65 9.42
N PHE A 26 2.77 3.81 10.26
CA PHE A 26 3.87 4.19 11.13
C PHE A 26 5.25 3.73 10.64
N GLY A 27 5.31 3.01 9.53
CA GLY A 27 6.55 2.56 8.93
C GLY A 27 6.54 1.08 8.58
N GLU A 28 7.66 0.67 8.00
CA GLU A 28 7.93 -0.68 7.56
C GLU A 28 9.33 -1.13 7.93
N GLU A 29 9.47 -2.42 8.16
CA GLU A 29 10.74 -3.14 8.10
C GLU A 29 10.75 -3.99 6.84
N THR A 30 11.46 -3.51 5.83
CA THR A 30 11.53 -4.09 4.49
C THR A 30 12.87 -4.77 4.28
N ALA A 31 12.85 -6.02 3.83
CA ALA A 31 14.01 -6.78 3.42
C ALA A 31 13.79 -7.38 2.03
N GLU A 32 14.47 -6.83 1.03
CA GLU A 32 14.56 -7.45 -0.27
C GLU A 32 15.54 -8.63 -0.21
N LEU A 33 15.25 -9.69 -0.95
CA LEU A 33 15.97 -10.96 -0.91
C LEU A 33 16.62 -11.28 -2.26
N ASP A 34 17.73 -12.02 -2.23
CA ASP A 34 18.34 -12.65 -3.39
C ASP A 34 17.61 -13.97 -3.76
N PRO A 35 17.92 -14.60 -4.91
CA PRO A 35 17.31 -15.88 -5.29
C PRO A 35 17.57 -17.05 -4.32
N HIS A 36 18.47 -16.89 -3.35
CA HIS A 36 18.78 -17.85 -2.29
C HIS A 36 18.12 -17.49 -0.94
N GLY A 37 17.30 -16.44 -0.90
CA GLY A 37 16.60 -15.97 0.30
C GLY A 37 17.47 -15.17 1.27
N ARG A 38 18.67 -14.73 0.87
CA ARG A 38 19.53 -13.85 1.68
C ARG A 38 19.13 -12.41 1.49
N VAL A 39 19.20 -11.61 2.56
CA VAL A 39 18.89 -10.17 2.50
C VAL A 39 19.91 -9.48 1.59
N LYS A 40 19.43 -8.78 0.56
CA LYS A 40 20.24 -7.97 -0.36
C LYS A 40 20.12 -6.47 -0.07
N ASN A 41 18.96 -6.02 0.39
CA ASN A 41 18.67 -4.60 0.62
C ASN A 41 17.64 -4.42 1.74
N ILE A 42 17.80 -3.38 2.55
CA ILE A 42 16.84 -2.97 3.59
C ILE A 42 16.47 -1.48 3.49
N SER A 43 16.85 -0.80 2.40
CA SER A 43 16.70 0.65 2.26
C SER A 43 15.24 1.13 2.30
N GLY A 44 14.27 0.26 2.02
CA GLY A 44 12.84 0.56 2.18
C GLY A 44 12.42 0.74 3.64
N THR A 45 13.21 0.28 4.61
CA THR A 45 12.86 0.37 6.04
C THR A 45 12.81 1.82 6.52
N TRP A 46 11.68 2.21 7.12
CA TRP A 46 11.53 3.49 7.80
C TRP A 46 10.57 3.40 8.98
N LYS A 47 10.69 4.34 9.92
CA LYS A 47 9.82 4.39 11.10
C LYS A 47 9.48 5.82 11.49
N ALA A 48 8.20 6.09 11.67
CA ALA A 48 7.72 7.39 12.13
C ALA A 48 8.40 7.81 13.45
N GLY A 49 8.83 9.06 13.51
CA GLY A 49 9.58 9.63 14.64
C GLY A 49 11.09 9.38 14.60
N VAL A 50 11.59 8.57 13.66
CA VAL A 50 13.03 8.32 13.48
C VAL A 50 13.53 9.14 12.29
N ASN A 51 14.67 9.83 12.44
CA ASN A 51 15.34 10.57 11.36
C ASN A 51 14.43 11.56 10.57
N GLY A 52 13.43 12.13 11.25
CA GLY A 52 12.48 13.06 10.65
C GLY A 52 11.35 12.40 9.86
N ALA A 53 11.26 11.07 9.84
CA ALA A 53 10.16 10.37 9.22
C ALA A 53 8.84 10.61 9.97
N ARG A 54 7.72 10.73 9.24
CA ARG A 54 6.41 11.04 9.80
C ARG A 54 5.37 10.05 9.28
N ALA A 55 4.51 9.61 10.18
CA ALA A 55 3.34 8.81 9.84
C ALA A 55 2.35 9.62 8.99
N GLY A 56 1.71 8.95 8.05
CA GLY A 56 0.60 9.47 7.26
C GLY A 56 -0.67 8.65 7.46
N ILE A 57 -1.75 9.05 6.76
CA ILE A 57 -2.99 8.29 6.76
C ILE A 57 -2.89 7.24 5.66
N TYR A 58 -2.82 5.97 6.05
CA TYR A 58 -2.92 4.82 5.14
C TYR A 58 -4.30 4.78 4.48
N PHE A 59 -5.35 4.87 5.30
CA PHE A 59 -6.73 4.81 4.84
C PHE A 59 -7.65 5.67 5.71
N PRO A 60 -8.40 6.62 5.14
CA PRO A 60 -9.27 7.49 5.92
C PRO A 60 -10.54 6.76 6.39
N VAL A 61 -11.10 7.15 7.54
CA VAL A 61 -12.32 6.52 8.09
C VAL A 61 -13.52 6.56 7.12
N ASN A 62 -13.72 7.71 6.47
CA ASN A 62 -14.84 7.97 5.59
C ASN A 62 -14.31 8.45 4.24
N PRO A 63 -13.80 7.54 3.39
CA PRO A 63 -13.21 7.90 2.11
C PRO A 63 -14.25 8.59 1.22
N ARG A 64 -13.84 9.64 0.53
CA ARG A 64 -14.67 10.36 -0.45
C ARG A 64 -13.89 10.58 -1.72
N ALA A 65 -14.55 10.48 -2.88
CA ALA A 65 -13.91 10.79 -4.15
C ALA A 65 -13.28 12.20 -4.10
N GLY A 66 -12.01 12.29 -4.52
CA GLY A 66 -11.22 13.51 -4.47
C GLY A 66 -10.43 13.72 -3.17
N GLN A 67 -10.78 13.04 -2.08
CA GLN A 67 -9.99 13.06 -0.84
C GLN A 67 -8.61 12.45 -1.11
N GLY A 68 -7.56 13.07 -0.60
CA GLY A 68 -6.21 12.55 -0.70
C GLY A 68 -5.35 13.04 0.45
N GLY A 69 -4.13 12.55 0.47
CA GLY A 69 -3.16 12.88 1.51
C GLY A 69 -1.86 12.15 1.30
N ARG A 70 -1.04 12.17 2.35
CA ARG A 70 0.23 11.48 2.40
C ARG A 70 0.11 10.23 3.25
N GLN A 71 0.61 9.10 2.74
CA GLN A 71 0.72 7.83 3.47
C GLN A 71 2.03 7.78 4.25
N GLU A 72 3.11 8.31 3.68
CA GLU A 72 4.47 8.17 4.22
C GLU A 72 5.30 9.42 4.00
N TYR A 73 6.09 9.81 5.01
CA TYR A 73 7.14 10.80 4.80
C TYR A 73 8.45 10.35 5.42
N TYR A 74 9.47 10.21 4.58
CA TYR A 74 10.87 10.21 4.91
C TYR A 74 11.62 10.74 3.69
N LYS A 75 12.17 11.95 3.80
CA LYS A 75 12.69 12.70 2.65
C LYS A 75 13.70 11.86 1.84
N GLY A 76 13.42 11.69 0.55
CA GLY A 76 14.29 10.95 -0.38
C GLY A 76 14.25 9.43 -0.21
N GLN A 77 13.37 8.89 0.62
CA GLN A 77 13.30 7.45 0.93
C GLN A 77 11.87 6.91 0.85
N ALA A 78 10.88 7.60 1.42
CA ALA A 78 9.47 7.20 1.42
C ALA A 78 8.57 8.42 1.33
N GLU A 79 7.88 8.63 0.22
CA GLU A 79 7.14 9.89 -0.01
C GLU A 79 5.77 9.67 -0.63
N ASP A 80 5.06 8.65 -0.15
CA ASP A 80 3.85 8.14 -0.78
C ASP A 80 2.61 9.00 -0.52
N HIS A 81 1.84 9.17 -1.58
CA HIS A 81 0.60 9.94 -1.61
C HIS A 81 -0.52 9.10 -2.20
N TYR A 82 -1.74 9.39 -1.76
CA TYR A 82 -2.95 8.83 -2.35
C TYR A 82 -3.97 9.89 -2.69
N ARG A 83 -4.86 9.52 -3.61
CA ARG A 83 -6.12 10.20 -3.88
C ARG A 83 -7.21 9.16 -4.14
N VAL A 84 -8.27 9.21 -3.36
CA VAL A 84 -9.49 8.42 -3.60
C VAL A 84 -10.11 8.85 -4.92
N ARG A 85 -10.26 7.90 -5.84
CA ARG A 85 -10.92 8.09 -7.14
C ARG A 85 -12.38 7.70 -7.12
N SER A 86 -12.73 6.62 -6.43
CA SER A 86 -14.11 6.13 -6.33
C SER A 86 -14.33 5.40 -5.02
N VAL A 87 -15.58 5.37 -4.56
CA VAL A 87 -16.04 4.58 -3.41
C VAL A 87 -17.10 3.55 -3.80
N THR A 88 -17.33 3.40 -5.11
CA THR A 88 -18.29 2.46 -5.72
C THR A 88 -17.64 1.64 -6.83
N ALA A 89 -16.32 1.47 -6.75
CA ALA A 89 -15.56 0.74 -7.76
C ALA A 89 -15.90 -0.74 -7.72
N HIS A 90 -15.91 -1.39 -8.88
CA HIS A 90 -16.06 -2.82 -9.00
C HIS A 90 -14.68 -3.46 -9.05
N VAL A 91 -14.45 -4.51 -8.26
CA VAL A 91 -13.20 -5.26 -8.23
C VAL A 91 -13.48 -6.75 -8.13
N ARG A 92 -12.68 -7.54 -8.84
CA ARG A 92 -12.66 -9.00 -8.78
C ARG A 92 -11.21 -9.45 -8.64
N ALA A 93 -10.90 -10.08 -7.52
CA ALA A 93 -9.65 -10.80 -7.25
C ALA A 93 -10.01 -12.23 -6.77
N PRO A 94 -9.09 -13.21 -6.87
CA PRO A 94 -9.38 -14.58 -6.47
C PRO A 94 -9.87 -14.70 -5.00
N GLY A 95 -9.28 -13.92 -4.09
CA GLY A 95 -9.63 -13.96 -2.67
C GLY A 95 -10.81 -13.09 -2.24
N ALA A 96 -11.28 -12.17 -3.09
CA ALA A 96 -12.39 -11.27 -2.78
C ALA A 96 -12.93 -10.54 -4.03
N SER A 97 -14.24 -10.26 -4.04
CA SER A 97 -14.86 -9.36 -5.02
C SER A 97 -15.84 -8.40 -4.35
N SER A 98 -16.05 -7.24 -4.96
CA SER A 98 -16.98 -6.23 -4.47
C SER A 98 -17.43 -5.31 -5.61
N ALA A 99 -18.68 -4.83 -5.53
CA ALA A 99 -19.20 -3.74 -6.36
C ALA A 99 -19.12 -2.37 -5.65
N GLN A 100 -18.61 -2.34 -4.41
CA GLN A 100 -18.50 -1.16 -3.55
C GLN A 100 -17.08 -1.05 -2.97
N ALA A 101 -16.06 -1.29 -3.79
CA ALA A 101 -14.68 -1.10 -3.40
C ALA A 101 -14.31 0.39 -3.43
N VAL A 102 -13.38 0.77 -2.58
CA VAL A 102 -12.72 2.07 -2.66
C VAL A 102 -11.52 1.92 -3.58
N LEU A 103 -11.44 2.81 -4.57
CA LEU A 103 -10.33 2.91 -5.50
C LEU A 103 -9.51 4.15 -5.17
N THR A 104 -8.21 3.98 -4.98
CA THR A 104 -7.24 5.08 -4.88
C THR A 104 -6.37 5.12 -6.13
N GLU A 105 -5.84 6.30 -6.42
CA GLU A 105 -4.61 6.48 -7.18
C GLU A 105 -3.49 6.81 -6.19
N GLU A 106 -2.35 6.15 -6.32
CA GLU A 106 -1.20 6.29 -5.43
C GLU A 106 0.06 6.61 -6.24
N TRP A 107 0.92 7.48 -5.70
CA TRP A 107 2.15 7.93 -6.35
C TRP A 107 3.18 8.44 -5.35
N THR A 108 4.43 8.52 -5.79
CA THR A 108 5.53 9.11 -5.02
C THR A 108 6.33 10.09 -5.88
N PRO A 109 6.77 11.24 -5.33
CA PRO A 109 7.71 12.13 -6.02
C PRO A 109 9.06 11.48 -6.34
N LEU A 110 9.39 10.36 -5.67
CA LEU A 110 10.65 9.64 -5.87
C LEU A 110 10.69 8.87 -7.20
N GLU A 111 9.51 8.56 -7.76
CA GLU A 111 9.36 7.82 -9.01
C GLU A 111 8.43 8.58 -9.97
N PRO A 112 8.90 9.70 -10.55
CA PRO A 112 8.06 10.54 -11.40
C PRO A 112 7.52 9.78 -12.61
N GLY A 113 6.20 9.84 -12.80
CA GLY A 113 5.53 9.24 -13.95
C GLY A 113 4.98 7.83 -13.69
N VAL A 114 5.24 7.25 -12.51
CA VAL A 114 4.56 6.05 -12.03
C VAL A 114 3.23 6.42 -11.38
N LEU A 115 2.20 5.62 -11.62
CA LEU A 115 0.89 5.76 -11.00
C LEU A 115 0.27 4.39 -10.76
N ASP A 116 -0.07 4.14 -9.50
CA ASP A 116 -0.73 2.91 -9.09
C ASP A 116 -2.21 3.14 -8.81
N ARG A 117 -2.98 2.07 -8.95
CA ARG A 117 -4.36 2.00 -8.48
C ARG A 117 -4.50 0.88 -7.47
N LYS A 118 -4.97 1.23 -6.26
CA LYS A 118 -5.29 0.23 -5.23
C LYS A 118 -6.78 0.18 -4.98
N TYR A 119 -7.28 -1.04 -4.78
CA TYR A 119 -8.68 -1.34 -4.51
C TYR A 119 -8.80 -1.94 -3.13
N TYR A 120 -9.67 -1.35 -2.33
CA TYR A 120 -9.90 -1.73 -0.94
C TYR A 120 -11.33 -2.24 -0.75
N VAL A 121 -11.47 -3.37 -0.06
CA VAL A 121 -12.76 -3.96 0.30
C VAL A 121 -12.95 -3.90 1.82
N ARG A 122 -14.12 -3.42 2.25
CA ARG A 122 -14.46 -3.30 3.68
C ARG A 122 -14.34 -4.65 4.39
N GLY A 123 -13.62 -4.68 5.51
CA GLY A 123 -13.40 -5.89 6.31
C GLY A 123 -12.35 -6.85 5.74
N ILE A 124 -11.64 -6.45 4.67
CA ILE A 124 -10.55 -7.21 4.06
C ILE A 124 -9.28 -6.34 3.93
N GLY A 125 -9.41 -5.12 3.43
CA GLY A 125 -8.27 -4.26 3.09
C GLY A 125 -7.99 -4.27 1.59
N THR A 126 -6.72 -4.14 1.21
CA THR A 126 -6.28 -4.13 -0.19
C THR A 126 -6.53 -5.48 -0.86
N VAL A 127 -7.21 -5.48 -2.01
CA VAL A 127 -7.52 -6.70 -2.78
C VAL A 127 -6.90 -6.73 -4.16
N LEU A 128 -6.57 -5.57 -4.71
CA LEU A 128 -5.89 -5.40 -6.00
C LEU A 128 -5.06 -4.13 -5.93
N GLU A 129 -3.84 -4.22 -6.43
CA GLU A 129 -2.94 -3.12 -6.71
C GLU A 129 -2.41 -3.31 -8.13
N GLN A 130 -2.38 -2.24 -8.90
CA GLN A 130 -1.95 -2.28 -10.30
C GLN A 130 -1.31 -0.97 -10.72
N THR A 131 -0.11 -1.05 -11.28
CA THR A 131 0.51 0.07 -11.98
C THR A 131 -0.21 0.31 -13.29
N VAL A 132 -0.72 1.53 -13.46
CA VAL A 132 -1.47 1.95 -14.66
C VAL A 132 -0.68 2.92 -15.53
N LYS A 133 0.46 3.41 -15.04
CA LYS A 133 1.42 4.23 -15.78
C LYS A 133 2.81 4.01 -15.21
N GLY A 134 3.84 3.96 -16.06
CA GLY A 134 5.24 3.88 -15.64
C GLY A 134 5.75 2.47 -15.31
N GLY A 135 4.92 1.43 -15.48
CA GLY A 135 5.24 0.03 -15.22
C GLY A 135 4.05 -0.88 -15.54
N ASP A 136 4.16 -2.16 -15.19
CA ASP A 136 3.15 -3.20 -15.43
C ASP A 136 2.89 -4.10 -14.20
N GLU A 137 3.28 -3.66 -13.01
CA GLU A 137 3.13 -4.43 -11.78
C GLU A 137 1.66 -4.65 -11.40
N ARG A 138 1.39 -5.82 -10.83
CA ARG A 138 0.04 -6.21 -10.43
C ARG A 138 0.04 -7.22 -9.28
N ASN A 139 -0.52 -6.81 -8.15
CA ASN A 139 -0.73 -7.65 -6.98
C ASN A 139 -2.23 -7.93 -6.80
N THR A 140 -2.61 -9.18 -6.52
CA THR A 140 -4.00 -9.55 -6.25
C THR A 140 -4.10 -10.40 -4.99
N LEU A 141 -5.13 -10.15 -4.20
CA LEU A 141 -5.45 -11.00 -3.05
C LEU A 141 -5.87 -12.38 -3.54
N VAL A 142 -5.16 -13.41 -3.10
CA VAL A 142 -5.42 -14.80 -3.50
C VAL A 142 -6.35 -15.54 -2.55
N ALA A 143 -6.28 -15.27 -1.24
CA ALA A 143 -7.11 -15.91 -0.23
C ALA A 143 -7.15 -15.09 1.07
N VAL A 144 -8.23 -15.22 1.83
CA VAL A 144 -8.35 -14.72 3.21
C VAL A 144 -8.53 -15.92 4.14
N ARG A 145 -7.74 -16.00 5.20
CA ARG A 145 -7.91 -16.99 6.27
C ARG A 145 -8.31 -16.26 7.55
N ARG A 146 -9.45 -16.66 8.14
CA ARG A 146 -9.87 -16.20 9.46
C ARG A 146 -9.56 -17.32 10.45
N GLY A 147 -8.94 -16.96 11.57
CA GLY A 147 -8.76 -17.86 12.70
C GLY A 147 -10.07 -18.12 13.42
#